data_AF-A0A8H5FA14-F1
#
_entry.id   AF-A0A8H5FA14-F1
#
_cell.length_a   1.000
_cell.length_b   1.000
_cell.length_c   1.000
_cell.angle_alpha   90.00
_cell.angle_beta   90.00
_cell.angle_gamma   90.00
#
_symmetry.space_group_name_H-M   'P 1'
#
loop_
_entity.id
_entity.type
_entity.pdbx_description
1 polymer ?
#
loop_
_entity_poly.entity_id
_entity_poly.type
_entity_poly.pdbx_seq_one_letter_code
_entity_poly.pdbx_strand_id
1 'polypeptide(L)'
;MASSSSSTVPSKVVLLHYGDDPFNHKFVDLQGADAFTITKIPSDDPNKIVRLMREDTWAKQYPNAVMGPDKSHFFFGAEERPGVLEYGNNGIRIPMEYLLRAGKKEGSKSRYFRAQSGKEFKWKVISTHRMECQDLKHTTLAVWEVSPTDEENFGRLTLRPAALQMVTEILSTLTLNRMAQALCW
;
A
#
# COMPACT_ATOMS: atom_id res chain seq x y z
N MET A 1 9.19 12.43 -38.27
CA MET A 1 9.91 12.86 -37.05
C MET A 1 9.07 12.49 -35.85
N ALA A 2 9.42 11.42 -35.14
CA ALA A 2 8.69 11.01 -33.94
C ALA A 2 9.25 11.79 -32.75
N SER A 3 8.43 12.65 -32.16
CA SER A 3 8.73 13.38 -30.94
C SER A 3 8.84 12.38 -29.78
N SER A 4 10.06 12.07 -29.36
CA SER A 4 10.32 11.32 -28.12
C SER A 4 9.94 12.22 -26.94
N SER A 5 8.71 12.10 -26.46
CA SER A 5 8.29 12.69 -25.19
C SER A 5 9.05 11.97 -24.07
N SER A 6 10.13 12.60 -23.61
CA SER A 6 10.79 12.24 -22.36
C SER A 6 9.75 12.34 -21.24
N SER A 7 9.26 11.19 -20.76
CA SER A 7 8.37 11.12 -19.61
C SER A 7 9.22 11.37 -18.35
N THR A 8 9.38 12.62 -17.97
CA THR A 8 10.01 12.98 -16.71
C THR A 8 9.13 12.45 -15.57
N VAL A 9 9.65 11.53 -14.77
CA VAL A 9 8.95 11.05 -13.57
C VAL A 9 8.72 12.26 -12.65
N PRO A 10 7.50 12.53 -12.20
CA PRO A 10 7.22 13.69 -11.36
C PRO A 10 7.98 13.59 -10.05
N SER A 11 8.34 14.74 -9.45
CA SER A 11 9.13 14.79 -8.21
C SER A 11 8.41 14.15 -7.01
N LYS A 12 7.08 14.02 -7.08
CA LYS A 12 6.21 13.26 -6.17
C LYS A 12 4.96 12.80 -6.93
N VAL A 13 4.38 11.68 -6.52
CA VAL A 13 3.07 11.20 -6.98
C VAL A 13 2.10 11.27 -5.81
N VAL A 14 0.91 11.81 -6.02
CA VAL A 14 -0.12 11.96 -4.99
C VAL A 14 -1.34 11.12 -5.40
N LEU A 15 -1.80 10.28 -4.48
CA LEU A 15 -3.02 9.50 -4.62
C LEU A 15 -4.02 9.90 -3.53
N LEU A 16 -5.24 10.26 -3.94
CA LEU A 16 -6.38 10.54 -3.08
C LEU A 16 -7.04 9.22 -2.69
N HIS A 17 -7.30 9.04 -1.41
CA HIS A 17 -7.84 7.81 -0.85
C HIS A 17 -9.33 7.99 -0.53
N TYR A 18 -10.19 7.20 -1.17
CA TYR A 18 -11.65 7.25 -1.03
C TYR A 18 -12.19 5.99 -0.38
N GLY A 19 -12.99 6.17 0.68
CA GLY A 19 -13.51 5.10 1.54
C GLY A 19 -12.70 4.95 2.82
N ASP A 20 -13.38 4.82 3.96
CA ASP A 20 -12.76 4.61 5.26
C ASP A 20 -12.58 3.13 5.60
N ASP A 21 -13.43 2.23 5.05
CA ASP A 21 -13.31 0.77 5.20
C ASP A 21 -11.95 0.26 4.66
N PRO A 22 -11.04 -0.24 5.53
CA PRO A 22 -9.74 -0.74 5.09
C PRO A 22 -9.84 -2.00 4.22
N PHE A 23 -11.01 -2.65 4.16
CA PHE A 23 -11.27 -3.82 3.33
C PHE A 23 -11.95 -3.48 1.99
N ASN A 24 -12.43 -2.25 1.82
CA ASN A 24 -13.10 -1.80 0.59
C ASN A 24 -12.92 -0.29 0.37
N HIS A 25 -11.93 0.09 -0.42
CA HIS A 25 -11.60 1.50 -0.72
C HIS A 25 -10.79 1.59 -2.00
N LYS A 26 -10.51 2.81 -2.46
CA LYS A 26 -9.68 3.03 -3.64
C LYS A 26 -8.73 4.22 -3.49
N PHE A 27 -7.70 4.22 -4.32
CA PHE A 27 -6.76 5.32 -4.49
C PHE A 27 -6.89 5.85 -5.92
N VAL A 28 -7.03 7.17 -6.06
CA VAL A 28 -7.23 7.87 -7.33
C VAL A 28 -6.12 8.91 -7.49
N ASP A 29 -5.56 9.07 -8.68
CA ASP A 29 -4.59 10.15 -8.92
C ASP A 29 -5.24 11.54 -8.98
N LEU A 30 -4.43 12.59 -9.10
CA LEU A 30 -4.94 13.96 -9.20
C LEU A 30 -5.64 14.27 -10.53
N GLN A 31 -5.57 13.36 -11.50
CA GLN A 31 -6.23 13.45 -12.80
C GLN A 31 -7.59 12.70 -12.78
N GLY A 32 -7.95 12.09 -11.65
CA GLY A 32 -9.19 11.33 -11.49
C GLY A 32 -9.12 9.89 -11.99
N ALA A 33 -7.94 9.39 -12.38
CA ALA A 33 -7.79 7.99 -12.76
C ALA A 33 -7.60 7.11 -11.52
N ASP A 34 -8.36 6.02 -11.45
CA ASP A 34 -8.18 5.01 -10.41
C ASP A 34 -6.75 4.45 -10.53
N ALA A 35 -6.00 4.50 -9.44
CA ALA A 35 -4.64 4.00 -9.33
C ALA A 35 -4.60 2.62 -8.67
N PHE A 36 -5.39 2.45 -7.61
CA PHE A 36 -5.53 1.17 -6.92
C PHE A 36 -6.94 0.96 -6.39
N THR A 37 -7.39 -0.30 -6.44
CA THR A 37 -8.68 -0.73 -5.94
C THR A 37 -8.48 -1.83 -4.90
N ILE A 38 -9.04 -1.66 -3.70
CA ILE A 38 -9.02 -2.65 -2.61
C ILE A 38 -10.45 -3.16 -2.44
N THR A 39 -10.66 -4.46 -2.61
CA THR A 39 -12.00 -5.08 -2.59
C THR A 39 -11.99 -6.44 -1.89
N LYS A 40 -13.07 -6.76 -1.18
CA LYS A 40 -13.34 -8.13 -0.71
C LYS A 40 -13.71 -8.99 -1.92
N ILE A 41 -13.07 -10.14 -2.06
CA ILE A 41 -13.42 -11.13 -3.08
C ILE A 41 -14.53 -12.02 -2.52
N PRO A 42 -15.69 -12.13 -3.19
CA PRO A 42 -16.66 -13.19 -2.88
C PRO A 42 -16.01 -14.55 -3.09
N SER A 43 -15.98 -15.37 -2.05
CA SER A 43 -15.37 -16.70 -2.04
C SER A 43 -16.26 -17.64 -1.26
N ASP A 44 -16.30 -18.92 -1.64
CA ASP A 44 -16.93 -19.98 -0.85
C ASP A 44 -16.06 -20.37 0.37
N ASP A 45 -14.84 -19.84 0.46
CA ASP A 45 -13.98 -19.99 1.64
C ASP A 45 -14.62 -19.25 2.84
N PRO A 46 -14.73 -19.89 4.01
CA PRO A 46 -15.24 -19.23 5.21
C PRO A 46 -14.38 -18.05 5.66
N ASN A 47 -13.11 -17.98 5.22
CA ASN A 47 -12.20 -16.91 5.56
C ASN A 47 -12.25 -15.79 4.53
N LYS A 48 -12.11 -14.55 5.03
CA LYS A 48 -12.10 -13.35 4.21
C LYS A 48 -10.90 -13.36 3.26
N ILE A 49 -11.15 -13.04 1.99
CA ILE A 49 -10.11 -12.74 1.01
C ILE A 49 -10.28 -11.28 0.57
N VAL A 50 -9.22 -10.50 0.69
CA VAL A 50 -9.17 -9.13 0.15
C VAL A 50 -8.15 -9.07 -0.96
N ARG A 51 -8.44 -8.30 -2.01
CA ARG A 51 -7.53 -8.05 -3.11
C ARG A 51 -7.26 -6.57 -3.23
N LEU A 52 -5.98 -6.23 -3.32
CA LEU A 52 -5.51 -4.95 -3.82
C LEU A 52 -5.08 -5.13 -5.27
N MET A 53 -5.56 -4.27 -6.16
CA MET A 53 -5.23 -4.26 -7.58
C MET A 53 -4.69 -2.88 -7.95
N ARG A 54 -3.60 -2.84 -8.70
CA ARG A 54 -3.04 -1.65 -9.36
C ARG A 54 -3.66 -1.55 -10.75
N GLU A 55 -4.20 -0.38 -11.07
CA GLU A 55 -4.86 -0.18 -12.36
C GLU A 55 -3.82 0.05 -13.47
N ASP A 56 -3.98 -0.67 -14.58
CA ASP A 56 -3.07 -0.61 -15.72
C ASP A 56 -3.04 0.77 -16.39
N THR A 57 -4.17 1.45 -16.43
CA THR A 57 -4.30 2.81 -17.01
C THR A 57 -3.44 3.81 -16.27
N TRP A 58 -3.45 3.77 -14.94
CA TRP A 58 -2.59 4.59 -14.09
C TRP A 58 -1.13 4.20 -14.21
N ALA A 59 -0.81 2.90 -14.17
CA ALA A 59 0.56 2.41 -14.25
C ALA A 59 1.28 2.83 -15.54
N LYS A 60 0.56 2.84 -16.67
CA LYS A 60 1.09 3.25 -17.98
C LYS A 60 1.54 4.70 -18.05
N GLN A 61 1.07 5.56 -17.14
CA GLN A 61 1.53 6.95 -17.03
C GLN A 61 2.99 7.07 -16.55
N TYR A 62 3.52 6.03 -15.89
CA TYR A 62 4.85 6.01 -15.30
C TYR A 62 5.71 4.85 -15.85
N PRO A 63 5.98 4.85 -17.17
CA PRO A 63 6.73 3.77 -17.79
C PRO A 63 8.11 3.67 -17.16
N ASN A 64 8.55 2.44 -16.88
CA ASN A 64 9.83 2.10 -16.25
C ASN A 64 10.00 2.50 -14.77
N ALA A 65 9.13 3.34 -14.21
CA ALA A 65 9.19 3.72 -12.80
C ALA A 65 8.34 2.80 -11.92
N VAL A 66 7.14 2.43 -12.38
CA VAL A 66 6.27 1.47 -11.69
C VAL A 66 6.69 0.06 -12.05
N MET A 67 7.04 -0.73 -11.04
CA MET A 67 7.49 -2.12 -11.18
C MET A 67 6.79 -3.02 -10.16
N GLY A 68 7.11 -4.32 -10.22
CA GLY A 68 6.59 -5.31 -9.29
C GLY A 68 5.19 -5.79 -9.66
N PRO A 69 4.55 -6.56 -8.75
CA PRO A 69 3.25 -7.16 -8.99
C PRO A 69 2.18 -6.10 -9.27
N ASP A 70 1.20 -6.44 -10.09
CA ASP A 70 0.00 -5.66 -10.37
C ASP A 70 -1.06 -5.81 -9.26
N LYS A 71 -1.01 -6.87 -8.46
CA LYS A 71 -1.98 -7.14 -7.41
C LYS A 71 -1.37 -7.80 -6.19
N SER A 72 -2.10 -7.78 -5.08
CA SER A 72 -1.84 -8.62 -3.92
C SER A 72 -3.15 -9.17 -3.35
N HIS A 73 -3.07 -10.35 -2.74
CA HIS A 73 -4.19 -11.00 -2.06
C HIS A 73 -3.85 -11.17 -0.59
N PHE A 74 -4.82 -10.80 0.25
CA PHE A 74 -4.78 -10.95 1.69
C PHE A 74 -5.74 -12.10 2.04
N PHE A 75 -5.17 -13.27 2.33
CA PHE A 75 -5.91 -14.43 2.79
C PHE A 75 -5.94 -14.41 4.31
N PHE A 76 -7.09 -14.10 4.90
CA PHE A 76 -7.24 -14.07 6.35
C PHE A 76 -7.34 -15.49 6.91
N GLY A 77 -7.00 -15.64 8.19
CA GLY A 77 -7.34 -16.83 8.95
C GLY A 77 -8.76 -16.77 9.52
N ALA A 78 -9.11 -17.81 10.26
CA ALA A 78 -10.37 -17.87 10.99
C ALA A 78 -10.55 -16.65 11.90
N GLU A 79 -11.79 -16.20 12.05
CA GLU A 79 -12.15 -15.03 12.88
C GLU A 79 -11.39 -13.75 12.51
N GLU A 80 -11.04 -13.60 11.22
CA GLU A 80 -10.27 -12.45 10.74
C GLU A 80 -8.93 -12.30 11.47
N ARG A 81 -8.24 -13.41 11.74
CA ARG A 81 -6.85 -13.39 12.21
C ARG A 81 -5.88 -13.15 11.05
N PRO A 82 -4.65 -12.66 11.31
CA PRO A 82 -3.61 -12.57 10.30
C PRO A 82 -3.38 -13.93 9.64
N GLY A 83 -3.47 -13.99 8.32
CA GLY A 83 -3.12 -15.18 7.54
C GLY A 83 -1.89 -14.92 6.68
N VAL A 84 -2.05 -15.02 5.36
CA VAL A 84 -0.94 -14.84 4.40
C VAL A 84 -1.26 -13.79 3.35
N LEU A 85 -0.21 -13.08 2.92
CA LEU A 85 -0.21 -12.18 1.79
C LEU A 85 0.50 -12.84 0.61
N GLU A 86 -0.11 -12.77 -0.57
CA GLU A 86 0.51 -13.18 -1.83
C GLU A 86 0.60 -12.00 -2.80
N TYR A 87 1.70 -11.93 -3.55
CA TYR A 87 1.92 -10.90 -4.55
C TYR A 87 1.77 -11.46 -5.97
N GLY A 88 0.96 -10.82 -6.81
CA GLY A 88 0.71 -11.27 -8.17
C GLY A 88 0.15 -12.69 -8.21
N ASN A 89 0.74 -13.53 -9.06
CA ASN A 89 0.46 -14.96 -9.17
C ASN A 89 1.73 -15.81 -8.87
N ASN A 90 2.66 -15.30 -8.07
CA ASN A 90 3.97 -15.95 -7.89
C ASN A 90 3.98 -17.13 -6.89
N GLY A 91 2.86 -17.40 -6.22
CA GLY A 91 2.69 -18.49 -5.25
C GLY A 91 3.48 -18.32 -3.94
N ILE A 92 4.19 -17.20 -3.77
CA ILE A 92 4.94 -16.91 -2.53
C ILE A 92 3.97 -16.39 -1.48
N ARG A 93 3.75 -17.20 -0.44
CA ARG A 93 2.91 -16.88 0.72
C ARG A 93 3.74 -16.26 1.83
N ILE A 94 3.49 -15.00 2.12
CA ILE A 94 4.16 -14.24 3.17
C ILE A 94 3.21 -14.16 4.38
N PRO A 95 3.53 -14.73 5.54
CA PRO A 95 2.75 -14.50 6.76
C PRO A 95 2.55 -13.02 7.02
N MET A 96 1.30 -12.58 7.21
CA MET A 96 0.96 -11.17 7.43
C MET A 96 1.66 -10.61 8.67
N GLU A 97 1.86 -11.43 9.70
CA GLU A 97 2.61 -11.09 10.91
C GLU A 97 4.04 -10.61 10.61
N TYR A 98 4.69 -11.14 9.56
CA TYR A 98 6.02 -10.68 9.16
C TYR A 98 6.02 -9.28 8.56
N LEU A 99 4.89 -8.83 8.03
CA LEU A 99 4.69 -7.49 7.50
C LEU A 99 4.19 -6.50 8.58
N LEU A 100 3.78 -7.02 9.74
CA LEU A 100 3.28 -6.28 10.90
C LEU A 100 4.27 -6.29 12.09
N ARG A 101 5.53 -6.73 11.88
CA ARG A 101 6.52 -6.84 12.95
C ARG A 101 6.70 -5.51 13.67
N ALA A 102 6.48 -5.51 14.98
CA ALA A 102 6.69 -4.35 15.83
C ALA A 102 8.15 -3.86 15.77
N GLY A 103 8.35 -2.60 16.13
CA GLY A 103 9.67 -2.01 16.10
C GLY A 103 10.63 -2.62 17.12
N LYS A 104 11.93 -2.53 16.82
CA LYS A 104 13.00 -3.09 17.66
C LYS A 104 13.18 -2.41 19.02
N LYS A 105 12.48 -1.30 19.27
CA LYS A 105 12.53 -0.54 20.52
C LYS A 105 11.21 -0.73 21.25
N GLU A 106 11.28 -0.92 22.56
CA GLU A 106 10.11 -0.95 23.44
C GLU A 106 9.25 0.31 23.25
N GLY A 107 7.93 0.13 23.19
CA GLY A 107 6.98 1.21 22.91
C GLY A 107 6.95 1.74 21.47
N SER A 108 7.78 1.20 20.56
CA SER A 108 7.77 1.63 19.15
C SER A 108 6.50 1.20 18.44
N LYS A 109 5.74 2.18 17.95
CA LYS A 109 4.59 1.97 17.07
C LYS A 109 4.98 1.71 15.61
N SER A 110 6.27 1.59 15.31
CA SER A 110 6.71 1.29 13.94
C SER A 110 6.38 -0.15 13.56
N ARG A 111 6.13 -0.38 12.28
CA ARG A 111 5.83 -1.70 11.69
C ARG A 111 6.82 -1.97 10.56
N TYR A 112 7.60 -3.04 10.68
CA TYR A 112 8.69 -3.36 9.77
C TYR A 112 8.27 -4.43 8.77
N PHE A 113 8.68 -4.25 7.52
CA PHE A 113 8.46 -5.23 6.46
C PHE A 113 9.70 -5.35 5.57
N ARG A 114 9.83 -6.50 4.90
CA ARG A 114 10.87 -6.75 3.89
C ARG A 114 10.19 -6.81 2.54
N ALA A 115 10.67 -5.99 1.60
CA ALA A 115 10.18 -6.01 0.24
C ALA A 115 10.69 -7.24 -0.53
N GLN A 116 10.12 -7.51 -1.70
CA GLN A 116 10.56 -8.57 -2.61
C GLN A 116 12.02 -8.43 -3.04
N SER A 117 12.54 -7.20 -3.07
CA SER A 117 13.97 -6.92 -3.31
C SER A 117 14.91 -7.36 -2.16
N GLY A 118 14.37 -7.86 -1.04
CA GLY A 118 15.12 -8.19 0.17
C GLY A 118 15.45 -6.98 1.06
N LYS A 119 15.19 -5.75 0.58
CA LYS A 119 15.39 -4.52 1.35
C LYS A 119 14.34 -4.40 2.46
N GLU A 120 14.77 -3.92 3.63
CA GLU A 120 13.89 -3.70 4.77
C GLU A 120 13.41 -2.25 4.83
N PHE A 121 12.14 -2.08 5.17
CA PHE A 121 11.44 -0.81 5.29
C PHE A 121 10.61 -0.81 6.57
N LYS A 122 10.09 0.36 6.93
CA LYS A 122 9.16 0.49 8.06
C LYS A 122 8.11 1.54 7.79
N TRP A 123 6.90 1.29 8.29
CA TRP A 123 5.91 2.31 8.54
C TRP A 123 6.09 2.86 9.94
N LYS A 124 6.42 4.14 10.07
CA LYS A 124 6.40 4.88 11.33
C LYS A 124 4.98 5.42 11.54
N VAL A 125 4.26 4.86 12.50
CA VAL A 125 2.95 5.37 12.92
C VAL A 125 3.17 6.63 13.78
N ILE A 126 2.87 7.80 13.22
CA ILE A 126 3.02 9.09 13.92
C ILE A 126 1.78 9.36 14.78
N SER A 127 0.59 9.14 14.22
CA SER A 127 -0.70 9.23 14.89
C SER A 127 -1.68 8.26 14.23
N THR A 128 -2.92 8.19 14.72
CA THR A 128 -4.02 7.48 14.04
C THR A 128 -4.32 8.06 12.67
N HIS A 129 -3.93 9.32 12.43
CA HIS A 129 -4.20 10.06 11.20
C HIS A 129 -2.98 10.19 10.28
N ARG A 130 -1.81 9.61 10.63
CA ARG A 130 -0.59 9.77 9.83
C ARG A 130 0.42 8.64 10.00
N MET A 131 0.91 8.13 8.88
CA MET A 131 1.96 7.11 8.79
C MET A 131 3.01 7.48 7.75
N GLU A 132 4.28 7.20 8.03
CA GLU A 132 5.40 7.47 7.11
C GLU A 132 6.18 6.19 6.79
N CYS A 133 6.27 5.82 5.52
CA CYS A 133 7.10 4.72 5.07
C CYS A 133 8.54 5.20 4.88
N GLN A 134 9.49 4.53 5.54
CA GLN A 134 10.91 4.88 5.52
C GLN A 134 11.77 3.65 5.18
N ASP A 135 12.89 3.89 4.50
CA ASP A 135 13.96 2.90 4.41
C ASP A 135 14.79 2.83 5.72
N LEU A 136 15.77 1.92 5.79
CA LEU A 136 16.68 1.81 6.93
C LEU A 136 17.57 3.04 7.14
N LYS A 137 17.78 3.87 6.11
CA LYS A 137 18.52 5.13 6.20
C LYS A 137 17.63 6.31 6.61
N HIS A 138 16.39 6.05 7.01
CA HIS A 138 15.38 7.05 7.38
C HIS A 138 14.92 7.95 6.23
N THR A 139 15.20 7.58 4.98
CA THR A 139 14.65 8.25 3.81
C THR A 139 13.16 7.95 3.75
N THR A 140 12.32 8.98 3.81
CA THR A 140 10.88 8.83 3.64
C THR A 140 10.56 8.54 2.17
N LEU A 141 9.85 7.46 1.92
CA LEU A 141 9.41 7.02 0.59
C LEU A 141 7.93 7.32 0.35
N ALA A 142 7.11 7.21 1.40
CA ALA A 142 5.69 7.47 1.31
C ALA A 142 5.17 8.11 2.60
N VAL A 143 4.14 8.95 2.47
CA VAL A 143 3.40 9.52 3.61
C VAL A 143 1.92 9.31 3.35
N TRP A 144 1.24 8.61 4.26
CA TRP A 144 -0.21 8.53 4.28
C TRP A 144 -0.75 9.39 5.42
N GLU A 145 -1.76 10.19 5.14
CA GLU A 145 -2.47 10.98 6.15
C GLU A 145 -3.97 11.04 5.88
N VAL A 146 -4.76 11.11 6.95
CA VAL A 146 -6.20 11.35 6.88
C VAL A 146 -6.41 12.81 6.49
N SER A 147 -7.34 13.03 5.57
CA SER A 147 -7.66 14.35 5.07
C SER A 147 -8.50 15.13 6.08
N PRO A 148 -8.46 16.47 6.03
CA PRO A 148 -9.41 17.32 6.74
C PRO A 148 -10.86 16.97 6.38
N THR A 149 -11.79 17.23 7.30
CA THR A 149 -13.21 16.86 7.15
C THR A 149 -13.95 17.63 6.05
N ASP A 150 -13.36 18.69 5.53
CA ASP A 150 -13.85 19.50 4.42
C ASP A 150 -13.35 19.03 3.04
N GLU A 151 -12.47 18.03 2.97
CA GLU A 151 -12.12 17.34 1.73
C GLU A 151 -13.04 16.14 1.46
N GLU A 152 -13.31 15.86 0.19
CA GLU A 152 -14.17 14.73 -0.21
C GLU A 152 -13.49 13.35 -0.04
N ASN A 153 -12.16 13.31 -0.13
CA ASN A 153 -11.36 12.10 0.07
C ASN A 153 -11.13 11.85 1.56
N PHE A 154 -11.11 10.58 1.97
CA PHE A 154 -10.81 10.18 3.35
C PHE A 154 -9.35 10.47 3.73
N GLY A 155 -8.43 10.34 2.78
CA GLY A 155 -7.03 10.62 3.03
C GLY A 155 -6.21 10.83 1.78
N ARG A 156 -4.90 10.91 1.95
CA ARG A 156 -3.94 11.15 0.88
C ARG A 156 -2.68 10.33 1.10
N LEU A 157 -2.20 9.70 0.04
CA LEU A 157 -0.90 9.04 -0.03
C LEU A 157 0.04 9.83 -0.95
N THR A 158 1.13 10.35 -0.40
CA THR A 158 2.19 11.02 -1.17
C THR A 158 3.39 10.08 -1.31
N LEU A 159 3.78 9.76 -2.53
CA LEU A 159 4.88 8.87 -2.89
C LEU A 159 6.06 9.67 -3.46
N ARG A 160 7.28 9.34 -3.02
CA ARG A 160 8.51 9.80 -3.69
C ARG A 160 8.79 8.94 -4.93
N PRO A 161 9.57 9.43 -5.92
CA PRO A 161 9.84 8.69 -7.15
C PRO A 161 10.44 7.30 -6.90
N ALA A 162 11.34 7.19 -5.92
CA ALA A 162 11.96 5.91 -5.52
C ALA A 162 10.95 4.88 -4.97
N ALA A 163 9.78 5.32 -4.51
CA ALA A 163 8.72 4.45 -4.01
C ALA A 163 7.97 3.73 -5.16
N LEU A 164 7.98 4.29 -6.37
CA LEU A 164 7.20 3.76 -7.50
C LEU A 164 7.60 2.34 -7.90
N GLN A 165 8.88 1.99 -7.76
CA GLN A 165 9.38 0.65 -8.08
C GLN A 165 8.79 -0.46 -7.20
N MET A 166 8.26 -0.11 -6.04
CA MET A 166 7.68 -1.03 -5.07
C MET A 166 6.31 -0.55 -4.59
N VAL A 167 5.60 0.23 -5.41
CA VAL A 167 4.36 0.91 -5.01
C VAL A 167 3.30 -0.09 -4.55
N THR A 168 3.17 -1.23 -5.23
CA THR A 168 2.23 -2.28 -4.83
C THR A 168 2.55 -2.83 -3.44
N GLU A 169 3.82 -2.98 -3.08
CA GLU A 169 4.24 -3.45 -1.75
C GLU A 169 4.00 -2.39 -0.67
N ILE A 170 4.24 -1.11 -1.00
CA ILE A 170 3.96 0.03 -0.12
C ILE A 170 2.46 0.10 0.19
N LEU A 171 1.60 0.04 -0.83
CA LEU A 171 0.16 0.09 -0.59
C LEU A 171 -0.36 -1.20 0.04
N SER A 172 0.22 -2.36 -0.27
CA SER A 172 -0.17 -3.62 0.38
C SER A 172 0.10 -3.57 1.89
N THR A 173 1.27 -3.08 2.28
CA THR A 173 1.63 -2.95 3.70
C THR A 173 0.90 -1.80 4.39
N LEU A 174 0.61 -0.68 3.69
CA LEU A 174 -0.25 0.37 4.20
C LEU A 174 -1.66 -0.17 4.49
N THR A 175 -2.24 -0.88 3.53
CA THR A 175 -3.56 -1.50 3.63
C THR A 175 -3.61 -2.48 4.79
N LEU A 176 -2.60 -3.34 4.92
CA LEU A 176 -2.49 -4.27 6.05
C LEU A 176 -2.39 -3.55 7.40
N ASN A 177 -1.63 -2.46 7.49
CA ASN A 177 -1.55 -1.67 8.72
C ASN A 177 -2.91 -1.06 9.09
N ARG A 178 -3.70 -0.60 8.12
CA ARG A 178 -5.05 -0.08 8.36
C ARG A 178 -6.03 -1.19 8.77
N MET A 179 -5.94 -2.37 8.15
CA MET A 179 -6.72 -3.55 8.57
C MET A 179 -6.36 -3.94 10.01
N ALA A 180 -5.08 -3.98 10.35
CA ALA A 180 -4.60 -4.24 11.70
C ALA A 180 -5.16 -3.24 12.72
N GLN A 181 -5.21 -1.95 12.37
CA GLN A 181 -5.83 -0.93 13.22
C GLN A 181 -7.32 -1.16 13.44
N ALA A 182 -8.08 -1.50 12.38
CA ALA A 182 -9.51 -1.75 12.46
C ALA A 182 -9.86 -3.03 13.21
N LEU A 183 -8.98 -4.03 13.18
CA LEU A 183 -9.15 -5.33 13.85
C LEU A 183 -8.43 -5.42 15.20
N CYS A 184 -7.79 -4.32 15.65
CA CYS A 184 -7.04 -4.26 16.91
C CYS A 184 -5.91 -5.29 17.04
N TRP A 185 -5.16 -5.53 15.95
CA TRP A 185 -3.95 -6.35 15.94
C TRP A 185 -2.68 -5.61 16.39
#